data_AF-A0A916LXG9-F1
#
_entry.id   AF-A0A916LXG9-F1
#
_cell.length_a   1.000
_cell.length_b   1.000
_cell.length_c   1.000
_cell.angle_alpha   90.00
_cell.angle_beta   90.00
_cell.angle_gamma   90.00
#
_symmetry.space_group_name_H-M   'P 1'
#
loop_
_entity.id
_entity.type
_entity.pdbx_description
1 polymer ?
#
loop_
_entity_poly.entity_id
_entity_poly.type
_entity_poly.pdbx_seq_one_letter_code
_entity_poly.pdbx_strand_id
1 'polypeptide(L)'
;MLTELVNNPACIACGLCREACPVFAILRQEQISPRGLALLADQNIASLVFYQCTLCRSCRVVCPVGHDPNGEEIRSALTTQGVETEANRQMIANIRACGNPFGELKEGEIPQKLYCC
;
A
#
# COMPACT_ATOMS: atom_id res chain seq x y z
N MET A 1 8.75 -4.14 10.47
CA MET A 1 7.96 -5.23 11.06
C MET A 1 6.64 -4.65 11.49
N LEU A 2 5.54 -5.29 11.09
CA LEU A 2 4.15 -4.92 11.35
C LEU A 2 4.02 -4.45 12.81
N THR A 3 3.90 -3.14 13.02
CA THR A 3 3.53 -2.62 14.33
C THR A 3 2.05 -2.90 14.48
N GLU A 4 1.71 -4.11 14.94
CA GLU A 4 0.37 -4.39 15.43
C GLU A 4 0.03 -3.29 16.45
N LEU A 5 -0.90 -2.43 16.06
CA LEU A 5 -1.45 -1.45 16.96
C LEU A 5 -2.45 -2.20 17.83
N VAL A 6 -2.03 -2.58 19.04
CA VAL A 6 -2.90 -3.19 20.06
C VAL A 6 -4.17 -2.35 20.27
N ASN A 7 -4.07 -1.03 20.06
CA ASN A 7 -5.20 -0.12 19.95
C ASN A 7 -5.09 0.73 18.68
N ASN A 8 -6.07 0.65 17.78
CA ASN A 8 -6.23 1.55 16.63
C ASN A 8 -7.53 2.36 16.79
N PRO A 9 -7.48 3.59 17.34
CA PRO A 9 -8.68 4.39 17.60
C PRO A 9 -9.48 4.70 16.33
N ALA A 10 -10.79 4.91 16.47
CA ALA A 10 -11.66 5.18 15.34
C ALA A 10 -11.30 6.51 14.63
N CYS A 11 -11.40 6.50 13.30
CA CYS A 11 -11.19 7.69 12.48
C CYS A 11 -12.28 8.75 12.73
N ILE A 12 -11.88 10.01 12.93
CA ILE A 12 -12.78 11.17 13.09
C ILE A 12 -12.99 11.96 11.78
N ALA A 13 -12.58 11.40 10.64
CA ALA A 13 -12.72 11.96 9.30
C ALA A 13 -12.13 13.38 9.06
N CYS A 14 -11.22 13.87 9.92
CA CYS A 14 -10.70 15.25 9.88
C CYS A 14 -9.91 15.62 8.61
N GLY A 15 -9.32 14.64 7.92
CA GLY A 15 -8.61 14.87 6.65
C GLY A 15 -7.13 15.27 6.76
N LEU A 16 -6.53 15.34 7.95
CA LEU A 16 -5.09 15.63 8.09
C LEU A 16 -4.20 14.63 7.34
N CYS A 17 -4.57 13.35 7.36
CA CYS A 17 -3.85 12.30 6.63
C CYS A 17 -3.84 12.51 5.12
N ARG A 18 -4.87 13.17 4.56
CA ARG A 18 -4.93 13.54 3.14
C ARG A 18 -3.88 14.61 2.82
N GLU A 19 -3.81 15.67 3.61
CA GLU A 19 -2.87 16.77 3.38
C GLU A 19 -1.41 16.32 3.54
N ALA A 20 -1.14 15.37 4.44
CA ALA A 20 0.20 14.83 4.65
C ALA A 20 0.62 13.76 3.62
N CYS A 21 -0.27 13.31 2.75
CA CYS A 21 0.03 12.25 1.81
C CYS A 21 0.78 12.77 0.58
N PRO A 22 2.00 12.28 0.28
CA PRO A 22 2.78 12.75 -0.87
C PRO A 22 2.11 12.41 -2.20
N VAL A 23 1.40 11.28 -2.28
CA VAL A 23 0.69 10.87 -3.49
C VAL A 23 -0.50 11.78 -3.76
N PHE A 24 -1.28 12.10 -2.72
CA PHE A 24 -2.39 13.04 -2.83
C PHE A 24 -1.90 14.45 -3.19
N ALA A 25 -0.75 14.88 -2.65
CA ALA A 25 -0.17 16.19 -2.95
C ALA A 25 0.04 16.41 -4.46
N ILE A 26 0.35 15.34 -5.21
CA ILE A 26 0.53 15.37 -6.66
C ILE A 26 -0.80 15.11 -7.41
N LEU A 27 -1.48 14.00 -7.10
CA LEU A 27 -2.62 13.54 -7.91
C LEU A 27 -3.95 14.24 -7.59
N ARG A 28 -4.07 14.85 -6.40
CA ARG A 28 -5.24 15.63 -5.93
C ARG A 28 -6.58 14.91 -6.06
N GLN A 29 -6.57 13.60 -5.91
CA GLN A 29 -7.73 12.71 -6.03
C GLN A 29 -8.02 12.07 -4.67
N GLU A 30 -9.19 12.37 -4.09
CA GLU A 30 -9.54 11.92 -2.74
C GLU A 30 -9.50 10.40 -2.60
N GLN A 31 -9.90 9.65 -3.65
CA GLN A 31 -9.87 8.19 -3.67
C GLN A 31 -8.47 7.57 -3.57
N ILE A 32 -7.41 8.38 -3.73
CA ILE A 32 -6.01 7.97 -3.56
C ILE A 32 -5.44 8.44 -2.22
N SER A 33 -6.14 9.35 -1.53
CA SER A 33 -5.73 9.81 -0.21
C SER A 33 -5.84 8.67 0.83
N PRO A 34 -5.09 8.72 1.94
CA PRO A 34 -5.20 7.71 2.99
C PRO A 34 -6.61 7.60 3.58
N ARG A 35 -7.33 8.73 3.71
CA ARG A 35 -8.75 8.73 4.13
C ARG A 35 -9.64 8.05 3.10
N GLY A 36 -9.50 8.42 1.82
CA GLY A 36 -10.28 7.83 0.75
C GLY A 36 -10.07 6.32 0.64
N LEU A 37 -8.81 5.86 0.71
CA LEU A 37 -8.50 4.44 0.74
C LEU A 37 -9.14 3.72 1.93
N ALA A 38 -9.07 4.30 3.15
CA ALA A 38 -9.75 3.73 4.32
C ALA A 38 -11.26 3.58 4.10
N LEU A 39 -11.92 4.62 3.55
CA LEU A 39 -13.35 4.58 3.24
C LEU A 39 -13.69 3.52 2.18
N LEU A 40 -12.86 3.36 1.15
CA LEU A 40 -13.04 2.30 0.14
C LEU A 40 -12.88 0.91 0.77
N ALA A 41 -11.94 0.74 1.71
CA ALA A 41 -11.73 -0.51 2.42
C ALA A 41 -12.91 -0.85 3.34
N ASP A 42 -13.43 0.13 4.09
CA ASP A 42 -14.64 -0.03 4.92
C ASP A 42 -15.85 -0.48 4.10
N GLN A 43 -15.93 -0.05 2.83
CA GLN A 43 -16.96 -0.45 1.88
C GLN A 43 -16.66 -1.79 1.16
N ASN A 44 -15.57 -2.48 1.51
CA ASN A 44 -15.11 -3.71 0.87
C ASN A 44 -14.92 -3.58 -0.65
N ILE A 45 -14.54 -2.39 -1.13
CA ILE A 45 -14.25 -2.17 -2.55
C ILE A 45 -12.88 -2.76 -2.86
N ALA A 46 -12.85 -3.82 -3.67
CA ALA A 46 -11.61 -4.38 -4.18
C ALA A 46 -11.12 -3.59 -5.40
N SER A 47 -9.93 -2.97 -5.31
CA SER A 47 -9.43 -2.09 -6.37
C SER A 47 -7.90 -2.08 -6.41
N LEU A 48 -7.34 -1.82 -7.59
CA LEU A 48 -5.89 -1.60 -7.72
C LEU A 48 -5.44 -0.24 -7.17
N VAL A 49 -6.37 0.68 -6.85
CA VAL A 49 -6.02 2.01 -6.33
C VAL A 49 -5.28 1.96 -4.99
N PHE A 50 -5.50 0.90 -4.18
CA PHE A 50 -4.76 0.68 -2.94
C PHE A 50 -3.25 0.51 -3.17
N TYR A 51 -2.84 0.11 -4.38
CA TYR A 51 -1.43 0.00 -4.75
C TYR A 51 -0.74 1.35 -4.99
N GLN A 52 -1.49 2.47 -5.01
CA GLN A 52 -0.93 3.82 -5.06
C GLN A 52 -0.36 4.31 -3.72
N CYS A 53 -0.80 3.72 -2.60
CA CYS A 53 -0.25 4.06 -1.28
C CYS A 53 1.24 3.70 -1.20
N THR A 54 2.14 4.62 -0.89
CA THR A 54 3.57 4.27 -0.78
C THR A 54 3.93 3.55 0.52
N LEU A 55 2.94 3.27 1.39
CA LEU A 55 3.13 2.71 2.74
C LEU A 55 4.14 3.51 3.60
N CYS A 56 4.30 4.81 3.32
CA CYS A 56 5.24 5.68 4.03
C CYS A 56 4.80 6.05 5.46
N ARG A 57 3.53 5.80 5.80
CA ARG A 57 2.90 6.09 7.11
C ARG A 57 2.88 7.54 7.57
N SER A 58 3.10 8.52 6.68
CA SER A 58 2.92 9.94 7.03
C SER A 58 1.53 10.24 7.58
N CYS A 59 0.50 9.55 7.09
CA CYS A 59 -0.88 9.63 7.59
C CYS A 59 -1.01 9.33 9.09
N ARG A 60 -0.30 8.32 9.59
CA ARG A 60 -0.30 7.93 11.01
C ARG A 60 0.41 8.96 11.86
N VAL A 61 1.56 9.46 11.39
CA VAL A 61 2.37 10.46 12.12
C VAL A 61 1.56 11.74 12.40
N VAL A 62 0.75 12.19 11.44
CA VAL A 62 -0.06 13.42 11.59
C VAL A 62 -1.44 13.19 12.20
N CYS A 63 -1.81 11.94 12.49
CA CYS A 63 -3.17 11.64 12.94
C CYS A 63 -3.39 12.08 14.39
N PRO A 64 -4.34 12.98 14.68
CA PRO A 64 -4.52 13.53 16.03
C PRO A 64 -5.08 12.50 17.03
N VAL A 65 -5.70 11.43 16.53
CA VAL A 65 -6.22 10.32 17.34
C VAL A 65 -5.35 9.07 17.25
N GLY A 66 -4.20 9.14 16.57
CA GLY A 66 -3.30 8.00 16.41
C GLY A 66 -3.84 6.85 15.55
N HIS A 67 -4.85 7.09 14.72
CA HIS A 67 -5.43 6.10 13.80
C HIS A 67 -4.48 5.75 12.64
N ASP A 68 -4.36 4.45 12.35
CA ASP A 68 -3.68 3.91 11.17
C ASP A 68 -4.72 3.37 10.16
N PRO A 69 -4.70 3.83 8.89
CA PRO A 69 -5.55 3.30 7.82
C PRO A 69 -5.29 1.85 7.41
N ASN A 70 -4.38 1.12 8.05
CA ASN A 70 -4.11 -0.31 7.84
C ASN A 70 -3.76 -0.68 6.38
N GLY A 71 -2.93 0.15 5.73
CA GLY A 71 -2.60 -0.01 4.30
C GLY A 71 -2.01 -1.38 3.93
N GLU A 72 -1.15 -1.94 4.78
CA GLU A 72 -0.57 -3.28 4.58
C GLU A 72 -1.60 -4.40 4.70
N GLU A 73 -2.48 -4.34 5.70
CA GLU A 73 -3.52 -5.35 5.94
C GLU A 73 -4.52 -5.35 4.78
N ILE A 74 -4.92 -4.17 4.30
CA ILE A 74 -5.79 -4.03 3.13
C ILE A 74 -5.14 -4.68 1.91
N ARG A 75 -3.87 -4.37 1.62
CA ARG A 75 -3.16 -4.99 0.49
C ARG A 75 -3.03 -6.51 0.64
N SER A 76 -2.74 -6.99 1.85
CA SER A 76 -2.68 -8.43 2.13
C SER A 76 -4.00 -9.11 1.83
N ALA A 77 -5.13 -8.51 2.24
CA ALA A 77 -6.46 -9.03 1.95
C ALA A 77 -6.81 -8.97 0.46
N LEU A 78 -6.35 -7.95 -0.28
CA LEU A 78 -6.55 -7.86 -1.73
C LEU A 78 -5.76 -8.94 -2.49
N THR A 79 -4.51 -9.19 -2.09
CA THR A 79 -3.69 -10.26 -2.69
C THR A 79 -4.33 -11.64 -2.49
N THR A 80 -4.91 -11.93 -1.31
CA THR A 80 -5.61 -13.21 -1.09
C THR A 80 -6.89 -13.35 -1.94
N GLN A 81 -7.47 -12.23 -2.39
CA GLN A 81 -8.58 -12.18 -3.34
C GLN A 81 -8.13 -12.17 -4.82
N GLY A 82 -6.82 -12.24 -5.09
CA GLY A 82 -6.27 -12.15 -6.45
C GLY A 82 -6.26 -10.73 -7.04
N VAL A 83 -6.49 -9.71 -6.22
CA VAL A 83 -6.52 -8.30 -6.63
C VAL A 83 -5.15 -7.67 -6.38
N GLU A 84 -4.34 -7.69 -7.43
CA GLU A 84 -2.96 -7.20 -7.40
C GLU A 84 -2.52 -6.79 -8.81
N THR A 85 -1.48 -5.96 -8.88
CA THR A 85 -0.91 -5.52 -10.15
C THR A 85 -0.18 -6.67 -10.86
N GLU A 86 -0.02 -6.56 -12.17
CA GLU A 86 0.78 -7.54 -12.93
C GLU A 86 2.25 -7.56 -12.46
N ALA A 87 2.81 -6.39 -12.15
CA ALA A 87 4.15 -6.28 -11.60
C ALA A 87 4.28 -7.03 -10.27
N ASN A 88 3.32 -6.88 -9.35
CA ASN A 88 3.32 -7.60 -8.08
C ASN A 88 3.18 -9.12 -8.27
N ARG A 89 2.30 -9.57 -9.17
CA ARG A 89 2.20 -11.00 -9.53
C ARG A 89 3.55 -11.56 -9.98
N GLN A 90 4.20 -10.85 -10.90
CA GLN A 90 5.48 -11.30 -11.44
C GLN A 90 6.58 -11.27 -10.38
N MET A 91 6.62 -10.24 -9.53
CA MET A 91 7.54 -10.18 -8.39
C MET A 91 7.39 -11.39 -7.47
N ILE A 92 6.16 -11.73 -7.08
CA ILE A 92 5.87 -12.88 -6.22
C ILE A 92 6.27 -14.19 -6.91
N ALA A 93 5.99 -14.33 -8.21
CA ALA A 93 6.40 -15.49 -9.00
C ALA A 93 7.94 -15.64 -9.04
N ASN A 94 8.66 -14.54 -9.28
CA ASN A 94 10.13 -14.54 -9.30
C ASN A 94 10.71 -14.94 -7.93
N ILE A 95 10.20 -14.36 -6.84
CA ILE A 95 10.62 -14.72 -5.47
C ILE A 95 10.40 -16.22 -5.21
N ARG A 96 9.24 -16.76 -5.59
CA ARG A 96 8.94 -18.20 -5.40
C ARG A 96 9.86 -19.10 -6.23
N ALA A 97 10.21 -18.69 -7.45
CA ALA A 97 11.02 -19.49 -8.36
C ALA A 97 12.52 -19.47 -8.00
N CYS A 98 13.07 -18.28 -7.70
CA CYS A 98 14.52 -18.08 -7.58
C CYS A 98 14.95 -17.26 -6.36
N GLY A 99 14.02 -16.85 -5.48
CA GLY A 99 14.34 -16.05 -4.29
C GLY A 99 14.63 -14.57 -4.56
N ASN A 100 14.55 -14.11 -5.81
CA ASN A 100 14.85 -12.74 -6.22
C ASN A 100 13.62 -12.08 -6.87
N PRO A 101 13.13 -10.91 -6.40
CA PRO A 101 12.00 -10.20 -7.02
C PRO A 101 12.22 -9.80 -8.48
N PHE A 102 13.48 -9.65 -8.90
CA PHE A 102 13.83 -9.24 -10.26
C PHE A 102 14.01 -10.40 -11.25
N GLY A 103 13.85 -11.65 -10.79
CA GLY A 103 14.08 -12.85 -11.57
C GLY A 103 15.51 -13.37 -11.45
N GLU A 104 15.87 -14.34 -12.29
CA GLU A 104 17.22 -14.87 -12.35
C GLU A 104 18.19 -13.85 -12.96
N LEU A 105 19.29 -13.57 -12.27
CA LEU A 105 20.33 -12.64 -12.69
C LEU A 105 21.69 -13.31 -12.54
N LYS A 106 22.60 -13.04 -13.47
CA LYS A 106 24.02 -13.41 -13.34
C LYS A 106 24.73 -12.41 -12.43
N GLU A 107 25.88 -12.82 -11.89
CA GLU A 107 26.73 -11.93 -11.10
C GLU A 107 27.08 -10.67 -11.92
N GLY A 108 26.81 -9.49 -11.34
CA GLY A 108 27.01 -8.20 -12.01
C GLY A 108 25.96 -7.79 -13.04
N GLU A 109 24.92 -8.60 -13.28
CA GLU A 109 23.83 -8.27 -14.19
C GLU A 109 22.84 -7.28 -13.55
N ILE A 110 22.49 -6.22 -14.30
CA ILE A 110 21.49 -5.23 -13.87
C ILE A 110 20.13 -5.61 -14.46
N PRO A 111 19.07 -5.75 -13.64
CA PRO A 111 17.76 -6.14 -14.13
C PRO A 111 17.17 -5.07 -15.07
N GLN A 112 16.73 -5.49 -16.26
CA GLN A 112 16.13 -4.59 -17.25
C GLN A 112 14.70 -4.18 -16.90
N LYS A 113 13.98 -5.03 -16.17
CA LYS A 113 12.62 -4.76 -15.71
C LYS A 113 12.57 -4.84 -14.19
N LEU A 114 12.10 -3.76 -13.58
CA LEU A 114 11.85 -3.72 -12.15
C LEU A 114 10.40 -4.15 -11.92
N TYR A 115 10.24 -5.10 -10.99
CA TYR A 115 8.93 -5.58 -10.55
C TYR A 115 8.56 -5.06 -9.16
N CYS A 116 9.23 -4.00 -8.68
CA CYS A 116 8.88 -3.41 -7.39
C CYS A 116 7.46 -2.81 -7.43
N CYS A 117 6.76 -3.06 -6.33
CA CYS A 117 5.91 -2.09 -5.63
C CYS A 117 5.62 -0.77 -6.36
#